data_AF-A0A6J6P8C0-F1
#
_entry.id   AF-A0A6J6P8C0-F1
#
_cell.length_a   1.000
_cell.length_b   1.000
_cell.length_c   1.000
_cell.angle_alpha   90.00
_cell.angle_beta   90.00
_cell.angle_gamma   90.00
#
_symmetry.space_group_name_H-M   'P 1'
#
loop_
_entity.id
_entity.type
_entity.pdbx_description
1 polymer ?
#
loop_
_entity_poly.entity_id
_entity_poly.type
_entity_poly.pdbx_seq_one_letter_code
_entity_poly.pdbx_strand_id
1 'polypeptide(L)'
;MDVDRRLTHIELLHAPGERDLAARVFELLGCTVSDSGRHWFTAFIDTNLRDYANNALYASEAPAEQIAIEAAMADSVDEWVEMVRARPQNSPHFGVRVGTVEEHRAIIGKIRNASENDPELRGRIEVLGLFPHDAPDAIATNMDQAFIWTNVIASGPLRLGQVIEVQWHLNREPA
;
A
#
# COMPACT_ATOMS: atom_id res chain seq x y z
N MET A 1 -14.49 10.19 -28.11
CA MET A 1 -14.80 10.22 -26.67
C MET A 1 -13.58 10.78 -25.99
N ASP A 2 -13.75 11.82 -25.18
CA ASP A 2 -12.66 12.31 -24.34
C ASP A 2 -12.30 11.18 -23.38
N VAL A 3 -11.02 10.81 -23.32
CA VAL A 3 -10.59 9.74 -22.42
C VAL A 3 -10.41 10.38 -21.06
N ASP A 4 -11.27 10.00 -20.09
CA ASP A 4 -11.06 10.36 -18.70
C ASP A 4 -9.71 9.78 -18.25
N ARG A 5 -8.72 10.64 -18.04
CA ARG A 5 -7.36 10.22 -17.69
C ARG A 5 -7.37 9.76 -16.23
N ARG A 6 -7.11 8.47 -16.02
CA ARG A 6 -7.06 7.85 -14.68
C ARG A 6 -5.69 7.25 -14.43
N LEU A 7 -5.30 7.16 -13.16
CA LEU A 7 -4.27 6.22 -12.74
C LEU A 7 -4.85 4.82 -12.92
N THR A 8 -4.15 3.96 -13.66
CA THR A 8 -4.69 2.65 -14.06
C THR A 8 -4.07 1.49 -13.29
N HIS A 9 -2.77 1.56 -13.02
CA HIS A 9 -2.04 0.55 -12.27
C HIS A 9 -0.81 1.14 -11.59
N ILE A 10 -0.25 0.37 -10.65
CA ILE A 10 1.04 0.63 -10.01
C ILE A 10 1.83 -0.68 -10.02
N GLU A 11 3.07 -0.65 -10.49
CA GLU A 11 4.02 -1.76 -10.31
C GLU A 11 4.72 -1.59 -8.97
N LEU A 12 4.74 -2.67 -8.20
CA LEU A 12 5.42 -2.77 -6.91
C LEU A 12 6.42 -3.91 -6.98
N LEU A 13 7.47 -3.82 -6.19
CA LEU A 13 8.49 -4.84 -6.09
C LEU A 13 8.48 -5.44 -4.70
N HIS A 14 8.86 -6.71 -4.58
CA HIS A 14 9.11 -7.39 -3.32
C HIS A 14 10.53 -7.96 -3.29
N ALA A 15 11.07 -8.22 -2.10
CA ALA A 15 12.42 -8.78 -2.00
C ALA A 15 12.47 -10.21 -2.57
N PRO A 16 13.66 -10.68 -2.99
CA PRO A 16 13.84 -12.05 -3.45
C PRO A 16 13.36 -13.09 -2.44
N GLY A 17 12.50 -14.01 -2.89
CA GLY A 17 11.91 -15.04 -2.04
C GLY A 17 10.73 -14.59 -1.15
N GLU A 18 10.35 -13.31 -1.16
CA GLU A 18 9.24 -12.77 -0.33
C GLU A 18 7.89 -12.71 -1.08
N ARG A 19 7.72 -13.47 -2.18
CA ARG A 19 6.49 -13.44 -3.01
C ARG A 19 5.21 -13.70 -2.22
N ASP A 20 5.20 -14.73 -1.38
CA ASP A 20 4.05 -15.09 -0.55
C ASP A 20 3.76 -14.02 0.51
N LEU A 21 4.81 -13.39 1.05
CA LEU A 21 4.66 -12.29 2.01
C LEU A 21 4.06 -11.05 1.33
N ALA A 22 4.50 -10.74 0.11
CA ALA A 22 3.93 -9.66 -0.69
C ALA A 22 2.44 -9.89 -1.00
N ALA A 23 2.07 -11.11 -1.41
CA ALA A 23 0.67 -11.48 -1.62
C ALA A 23 -0.19 -11.25 -0.35
N ARG A 24 0.32 -11.67 0.81
CA ARG A 24 -0.36 -11.44 2.10
C ARG A 24 -0.53 -9.97 2.44
N VAL A 25 0.45 -9.11 2.13
CA VAL A 25 0.30 -7.66 2.34
C VAL A 25 -0.83 -7.09 1.48
N PHE A 26 -0.97 -7.51 0.22
CA PHE A 26 -2.10 -7.10 -0.61
C PHE A 26 -3.45 -7.57 -0.06
N GLU A 27 -3.53 -8.81 0.45
CA GLU A 27 -4.75 -9.33 1.09
C GLU A 27 -5.11 -8.56 2.38
N LEU A 28 -4.11 -8.15 3.16
CA LEU A 28 -4.31 -7.28 4.33
C LEU A 28 -4.88 -5.91 3.93
N LEU A 29 -4.45 -5.38 2.76
CA LEU A 29 -4.99 -4.16 2.16
C LEU A 29 -6.38 -4.35 1.52
N GLY A 30 -6.97 -5.55 1.60
CA GLY A 30 -8.30 -5.85 1.07
C GLY A 30 -8.33 -6.22 -0.41
N CYS A 31 -7.17 -6.35 -1.07
CA CYS A 31 -7.10 -6.74 -2.47
C CYS A 31 -7.39 -8.25 -2.66
N THR A 32 -7.79 -8.63 -3.87
CA THR A 32 -7.82 -10.05 -4.28
C THR A 32 -6.58 -10.39 -5.11
N VAL A 33 -5.76 -11.31 -4.63
CA VAL A 33 -4.54 -11.74 -5.33
C VAL A 33 -4.86 -12.82 -6.38
N SER A 34 -4.27 -12.64 -7.56
CA SER A 34 -4.26 -13.61 -8.66
C SER A 34 -2.83 -13.86 -9.08
N ASP A 35 -2.32 -15.04 -8.71
CA ASP A 35 -0.97 -15.49 -9.03
C ASP A 35 -1.02 -16.70 -9.97
N SER A 36 -0.40 -16.56 -11.15
CA SER A 36 -0.28 -17.64 -12.14
C SER A 36 1.14 -18.21 -12.24
N GLY A 37 2.01 -17.94 -11.26
CA GLY A 37 3.42 -18.37 -11.25
C GLY A 37 4.30 -17.69 -12.30
N ARG A 38 3.88 -16.52 -12.81
CA ARG A 38 4.71 -15.70 -13.73
C ARG A 38 5.71 -14.86 -12.93
N HIS A 39 6.61 -14.16 -13.63
CA HIS A 39 7.58 -13.27 -12.97
C HIS A 39 6.92 -12.12 -12.17
N TRP A 40 5.63 -11.88 -12.40
CA TRP A 40 4.77 -10.97 -11.65
C TRP A 40 3.48 -11.67 -11.22
N PHE A 41 2.75 -11.09 -10.26
CA PHE A 41 1.36 -11.41 -9.97
C PHE A 41 0.51 -10.14 -9.89
N THR A 42 -0.81 -10.29 -9.81
CA THR A 42 -1.76 -9.18 -9.77
C THR A 42 -2.53 -9.19 -8.46
N ALA A 43 -2.68 -8.02 -7.85
CA ALA A 43 -3.63 -7.76 -6.77
C ALA A 43 -4.70 -6.80 -7.29
N PHE A 44 -5.96 -7.25 -7.32
CA PHE A 44 -7.09 -6.44 -7.76
C PHE A 44 -7.60 -5.58 -6.60
N ILE A 45 -7.75 -4.28 -6.85
CA ILE A 45 -8.21 -3.30 -5.88
C ILE A 45 -9.73 -3.46 -5.65
N ASP A 46 -10.55 -3.31 -6.69
CA ASP A 46 -11.94 -3.76 -6.69
C ASP A 46 -12.00 -5.28 -6.84
N THR A 47 -12.41 -5.95 -5.77
CA THR A 47 -12.46 -7.41 -5.68
C THR A 47 -13.53 -8.05 -6.57
N ASN A 48 -14.48 -7.28 -7.07
CA ASN A 48 -15.51 -7.75 -8.00
C ASN A 48 -15.13 -7.56 -9.47
N LEU A 49 -14.03 -6.85 -9.74
CA LEU A 49 -13.61 -6.49 -11.10
C LEU A 49 -12.21 -7.04 -11.41
N ARG A 50 -12.15 -8.06 -12.27
CA ARG A 50 -10.89 -8.61 -12.80
C ARG A 50 -10.38 -7.81 -14.01
N ASP A 51 -10.16 -6.51 -13.81
CA ASP A 51 -9.54 -5.63 -14.80
C ASP A 51 -8.04 -5.50 -14.52
N TYR A 52 -7.24 -6.21 -15.30
CA TYR A 52 -5.78 -6.19 -15.19
C TYR A 52 -5.19 -4.84 -15.62
N ALA A 53 -5.90 -4.02 -16.41
CA ALA A 53 -5.34 -2.78 -16.95
C ALA A 53 -5.64 -1.56 -16.08
N ASN A 54 -6.81 -1.49 -15.44
CA ASN A 54 -7.29 -0.27 -14.75
C ASN A 54 -7.65 -0.44 -13.27
N ASN A 55 -7.44 -1.64 -12.71
CA ASN A 55 -7.78 -1.98 -11.33
C ASN A 55 -6.71 -2.87 -10.69
N ALA A 56 -5.45 -2.62 -11.01
CA ALA A 56 -4.37 -3.56 -10.73
C ALA A 56 -3.20 -2.92 -9.98
N LEU A 57 -2.81 -3.57 -8.89
CA LEU A 57 -1.44 -3.50 -8.40
C LEU A 57 -0.71 -4.73 -8.94
N TYR A 58 0.45 -4.52 -9.52
CA TYR A 58 1.35 -5.59 -9.91
C TYR A 58 2.45 -5.75 -8.89
N ALA A 59 2.94 -6.97 -8.74
CA ALA A 59 4.09 -7.24 -7.90
C ALA A 59 5.05 -8.22 -8.56
N SER A 60 6.31 -7.79 -8.65
CA SER A 60 7.41 -8.56 -9.21
C SER A 60 8.56 -8.67 -8.20
N GLU A 61 9.42 -9.66 -8.37
CA GLU A 61 10.65 -9.74 -7.57
C GLU A 61 11.60 -8.59 -7.95
N ALA A 62 12.17 -7.91 -6.96
CA ALA A 62 13.10 -6.81 -7.19
C ALA A 62 14.36 -7.30 -7.95
N PRO A 63 14.78 -6.60 -9.02
CA PRO A 63 15.93 -7.02 -9.81
C PRO A 63 17.24 -6.89 -9.02
N ALA A 64 18.23 -7.70 -9.37
CA ALA A 64 19.52 -7.74 -8.68
C ALA A 64 20.22 -6.38 -8.66
N GLU A 65 20.04 -5.56 -9.71
CA GLU A 65 20.58 -4.20 -9.81
C GLU A 65 19.98 -3.26 -8.77
N GLN A 66 18.67 -3.34 -8.52
CA GLN A 66 18.02 -2.56 -7.47
C GLN A 66 18.52 -3.02 -6.10
N ILE A 67 18.60 -4.32 -5.86
CA ILE A 67 19.13 -4.86 -4.60
C ILE A 67 20.58 -4.39 -4.38
N ALA A 68 21.40 -4.36 -5.43
CA ALA A 68 22.78 -3.87 -5.33
C ALA A 68 22.84 -2.37 -4.99
N ILE A 69 21.98 -1.54 -5.59
CA ILE A 69 21.88 -0.11 -5.26
C ILE A 69 21.42 0.08 -3.81
N GLU A 70 20.39 -0.64 -3.38
CA GLU A 70 19.87 -0.57 -2.01
C GLU A 70 20.87 -1.04 -0.96
N ALA A 71 21.65 -2.08 -1.28
CA ALA A 71 22.75 -2.54 -0.43
C ALA A 71 23.90 -1.53 -0.34
N ALA A 72 24.15 -0.78 -1.41
CA ALA A 72 25.17 0.26 -1.47
C ALA A 72 24.76 1.57 -0.74
N MET A 73 23.49 1.71 -0.32
CA MET A 73 23.06 2.79 0.59
C MET A 73 23.77 2.61 1.94
N ALA A 74 24.93 3.25 2.07
CA ALA A 74 25.86 3.10 3.19
C ALA A 74 25.34 3.73 4.48
N ASP A 75 24.54 4.79 4.37
CA ASP A 75 23.91 5.46 5.49
C ASP A 75 22.65 4.71 5.94
N SER A 76 22.32 4.85 7.22
CA SER A 76 21.03 4.35 7.70
C SER A 76 19.90 5.11 7.02
N VAL A 77 18.84 4.39 6.69
CA VAL A 77 17.57 4.98 6.22
C VAL A 77 16.63 5.28 7.37
N ASP A 78 17.05 5.08 8.62
CA ASP A 78 16.18 5.26 9.79
C ASP A 78 15.65 6.70 9.88
N GLU A 79 16.48 7.71 9.63
CA GLU A 79 16.02 9.11 9.61
C GLU A 79 14.95 9.37 8.54
N TRP A 80 15.06 8.70 7.39
CA TRP A 80 14.03 8.74 6.36
C TRP A 80 12.75 8.08 6.85
N VAL A 81 12.84 6.88 7.41
CA VAL A 81 11.67 6.15 7.93
C VAL A 81 11.02 6.91 9.08
N GLU A 82 11.79 7.52 9.98
CA GLU A 82 11.29 8.37 11.06
C GLU A 82 10.58 9.61 10.51
N MET A 83 11.12 10.25 9.48
CA MET A 83 10.47 11.37 8.80
C MET A 83 9.11 10.94 8.20
N VAL A 84 9.08 9.78 7.53
CA VAL A 84 7.85 9.19 6.97
C VAL A 84 6.83 8.90 8.09
N ARG A 85 7.26 8.26 9.18
CA ARG A 85 6.41 7.96 10.35
C ARG A 85 5.85 9.23 11.00
N ALA A 86 6.65 10.28 11.10
CA ALA A 86 6.25 11.53 11.73
C ALA A 86 5.22 12.31 10.89
N ARG A 87 5.26 12.17 9.56
CA ARG A 87 4.43 12.97 8.63
C ARG A 87 3.95 12.15 7.43
N PRO A 88 3.14 11.10 7.63
CA PRO A 88 2.77 10.17 6.57
C PRO A 88 2.03 10.85 5.41
N GLN A 89 1.14 11.82 5.70
CA GLN A 89 0.43 12.61 4.68
C GLN A 89 1.37 13.40 3.73
N ASN A 90 2.59 13.72 4.17
CA ASN A 90 3.57 14.49 3.39
C ASN A 90 4.71 13.62 2.81
N SER A 91 4.62 12.30 2.97
CA SER A 91 5.58 11.35 2.45
C SER A 91 5.16 10.82 1.07
N PRO A 92 6.05 10.26 0.23
CA PRO A 92 5.64 9.63 -1.02
C PRO A 92 4.68 8.45 -0.78
N HIS A 93 3.46 8.55 -1.31
CA HIS A 93 2.42 7.52 -1.19
C HIS A 93 1.53 7.47 -2.41
N PHE A 94 0.71 6.42 -2.49
CA PHE A 94 -0.44 6.34 -3.38
C PHE A 94 -1.68 5.93 -2.58
N GLY A 95 -2.85 6.36 -3.05
CA GLY A 95 -4.14 6.09 -2.43
C GLY A 95 -4.89 4.95 -3.07
N VAL A 96 -5.55 4.15 -2.24
CA VAL A 96 -6.50 3.12 -2.61
C VAL A 96 -7.84 3.43 -1.94
N ARG A 97 -8.88 3.57 -2.75
CA ARG A 97 -10.23 3.80 -2.25
C ARG A 97 -10.92 2.46 -1.94
N VAL A 98 -11.58 2.39 -0.79
CA VAL A 98 -12.41 1.24 -0.39
C VAL A 98 -13.90 1.58 -0.44
N GLY A 99 -14.73 0.53 -0.50
CA GLY A 99 -16.16 0.67 -0.78
C GLY A 99 -16.98 1.17 0.41
N THR A 100 -16.58 0.80 1.64
CA THR A 100 -17.32 1.14 2.87
C THR A 100 -16.41 1.52 4.03
N VAL A 101 -16.98 2.21 5.04
CA VAL A 101 -16.26 2.56 6.26
C VAL A 101 -15.92 1.33 7.10
N GLU A 102 -16.75 0.28 7.04
CA GLU A 102 -16.49 -0.99 7.70
C GLU A 102 -15.27 -1.70 7.09
N GLU A 103 -15.14 -1.69 5.77
CA GLU A 103 -14.00 -2.23 5.06
C GLU A 103 -12.71 -1.49 5.44
N HIS A 104 -12.76 -0.15 5.42
CA HIS A 104 -11.66 0.71 5.88
C HIS A 104 -11.19 0.33 7.30
N ARG A 105 -12.13 0.25 8.25
CA ARG A 105 -11.83 -0.12 9.64
C ARG A 105 -11.31 -1.55 9.78
N ALA A 106 -11.83 -2.49 8.98
CA ALA A 106 -11.39 -3.88 8.99
C ALA A 106 -9.94 -4.02 8.50
N ILE A 107 -9.56 -3.32 7.43
CA ILE A 107 -8.18 -3.28 6.91
C ILE A 107 -7.22 -2.76 7.99
N ILE A 108 -7.55 -1.63 8.62
CA ILE A 108 -6.76 -1.05 9.73
C ILE A 108 -6.58 -2.06 10.87
N GLY A 109 -7.66 -2.73 11.28
CA GLY A 109 -7.63 -3.73 12.34
C GLY A 109 -6.74 -4.93 12.01
N LYS A 110 -6.86 -5.46 10.78
CA LYS A 110 -6.02 -6.57 10.29
C LYS A 110 -4.55 -6.18 10.27
N ILE A 111 -4.21 -4.99 9.79
CA ILE A 111 -2.82 -4.52 9.69
C ILE A 111 -2.22 -4.30 11.08
N ARG A 112 -2.94 -3.67 12.01
CA ARG A 112 -2.48 -3.54 13.40
C ARG A 112 -2.21 -4.91 14.02
N ASN A 113 -3.15 -5.84 13.88
CA ASN A 113 -2.96 -7.20 14.37
C ASN A 113 -1.75 -7.89 13.74
N ALA A 114 -1.54 -7.76 12.42
CA ALA A 114 -0.38 -8.31 11.74
C ALA A 114 0.93 -7.69 12.25
N SER A 115 0.98 -6.37 12.41
CA SER A 115 2.16 -5.66 12.91
C SER A 115 2.57 -6.09 14.32
N GLU A 116 1.62 -6.52 15.15
CA GLU A 116 1.87 -6.92 16.53
C GLU A 116 2.09 -8.43 16.66
N ASN A 117 1.28 -9.25 15.99
CA ASN A 117 1.15 -10.68 16.30
C ASN A 117 1.74 -11.61 15.23
N ASP A 118 2.08 -11.10 14.06
CA ASP A 118 2.63 -11.91 12.96
C ASP A 118 4.16 -11.83 12.94
N PRO A 119 4.90 -12.92 13.19
CA PRO A 119 6.36 -12.89 13.23
C PRO A 119 7.03 -12.44 11.94
N GLU A 120 6.40 -12.64 10.78
CA GLU A 120 6.97 -12.27 9.47
C GLU A 120 6.68 -10.82 9.10
N LEU A 121 5.60 -10.24 9.64
CA LEU A 121 5.19 -8.87 9.34
C LEU A 121 5.50 -7.86 10.46
N ARG A 122 5.85 -8.33 11.66
CA ARG A 122 6.24 -7.45 12.77
C ARG A 122 7.43 -6.58 12.40
N GLY A 123 7.24 -5.25 12.47
CA GLY A 123 8.24 -4.26 12.06
C GLY A 123 8.40 -4.10 10.53
N ARG A 124 7.61 -4.83 9.73
CA ARG A 124 7.60 -4.77 8.25
C ARG A 124 6.32 -4.13 7.69
N ILE A 125 5.30 -3.95 8.54
CA ILE A 125 4.05 -3.23 8.22
C ILE A 125 3.55 -2.49 9.47
N GLU A 126 2.97 -1.31 9.28
CA GLU A 126 2.52 -0.44 10.38
C GLU A 126 1.40 0.51 9.92
N VAL A 127 0.40 0.76 10.77
CA VAL A 127 -0.54 1.89 10.58
C VAL A 127 0.07 3.14 11.19
N LEU A 128 0.53 4.07 10.35
CA LEU A 128 1.22 5.29 10.78
C LEU A 128 0.28 6.37 11.31
N GLY A 129 -0.94 6.45 10.79
CA GLY A 129 -1.87 7.50 11.18
C GLY A 129 -3.28 7.25 10.66
N LEU A 130 -4.26 7.68 11.45
CA LEU A 130 -5.66 7.73 11.08
C LEU A 130 -6.10 9.19 11.08
N PHE A 131 -6.73 9.62 10.00
CA PHE A 131 -7.23 10.99 9.81
C PHE A 131 -8.71 10.91 9.46
N PRO A 132 -9.61 10.90 10.47
CA PRO A 132 -11.04 10.93 10.26
C PRO A 132 -11.49 12.25 9.62
N HIS A 133 -12.50 12.19 8.74
CA HIS A 133 -13.04 13.37 8.07
C HIS A 133 -13.65 14.40 9.04
N ASP A 134 -14.06 13.97 10.24
CA ASP A 134 -14.73 14.77 11.27
C ASP A 134 -13.78 15.19 12.41
N ALA A 135 -12.48 14.92 12.29
CA ALA A 135 -11.49 15.42 13.23
C ALA A 135 -11.44 16.96 13.21
N PRO A 136 -11.23 17.63 14.36
CA PRO A 136 -11.22 19.10 14.45
C PRO A 136 -10.21 19.78 13.51
N ASP A 137 -9.14 19.09 13.15
CA ASP A 137 -8.04 19.52 12.27
C ASP A 137 -7.99 18.75 10.94
N ALA A 138 -9.09 18.08 10.56
CA ALA A 138 -9.17 17.33 9.30
C ALA A 138 -8.90 18.25 8.10
N ILE A 139 -7.88 17.89 7.31
CA ILE A 139 -7.55 18.58 6.05
C ILE A 139 -8.54 18.15 4.96
N ALA A 140 -8.86 16.86 4.88
CA ALA A 140 -9.86 16.31 4.00
C ALA A 140 -11.15 16.01 4.79
N THR A 141 -12.17 16.83 4.61
CA THR A 141 -13.46 16.68 5.32
C THR A 141 -14.46 15.79 4.57
N ASN A 142 -14.04 15.16 3.47
CA ASN A 142 -14.89 14.34 2.61
C ASN A 142 -14.53 12.83 2.65
N MET A 143 -13.51 12.45 3.42
CA MET A 143 -13.01 11.07 3.48
C MET A 143 -12.29 10.77 4.79
N ASP A 144 -12.38 9.51 5.23
CA ASP A 144 -11.46 8.96 6.22
C ASP A 144 -10.21 8.44 5.51
N GLN A 145 -9.05 8.73 6.08
CA GLN A 145 -7.75 8.30 5.56
C GLN A 145 -7.00 7.48 6.60
N ALA A 146 -6.39 6.39 6.17
CA ALA A 146 -5.43 5.62 6.97
C ALA A 146 -4.14 5.44 6.18
N PHE A 147 -3.01 5.83 6.78
CA PHE A 147 -1.71 5.69 6.16
C PHE A 147 -1.00 4.46 6.72
N ILE A 148 -0.64 3.55 5.82
CA ILE A 148 0.03 2.29 6.14
C ILE A 148 1.43 2.34 5.54
N TRP A 149 2.43 2.06 6.36
CA TRP A 149 3.80 1.88 5.88
C TRP A 149 4.13 0.40 5.79
N THR A 150 4.89 0.01 4.77
CA THR A 150 5.49 -1.31 4.66
C THR A 150 6.81 -1.26 3.90
N ASN A 151 7.72 -2.19 4.19
CA ASN A 151 8.92 -2.44 3.38
C ASN A 151 8.91 -3.85 2.74
N VAL A 152 7.72 -4.45 2.60
CA VAL A 152 7.54 -5.74 1.90
C VAL A 152 7.27 -5.51 0.42
N ILE A 153 6.51 -4.45 0.09
CA ILE A 153 6.18 -4.04 -1.27
C ILE A 153 6.48 -2.55 -1.46
N ALA A 154 7.07 -2.15 -2.59
CA ALA A 154 7.32 -0.74 -2.89
C ALA A 154 7.37 -0.44 -4.40
N SER A 155 6.93 0.75 -4.80
CA SER A 155 7.07 1.25 -6.19
C SER A 155 8.46 1.82 -6.48
N GLY A 156 9.33 1.83 -5.46
CA GLY A 156 10.71 2.26 -5.50
C GLY A 156 11.59 1.37 -4.60
N PRO A 157 12.66 1.92 -4.00
CA PRO A 157 13.54 1.14 -3.13
C PRO A 157 12.80 0.54 -1.93
N LEU A 158 12.89 -0.78 -1.76
CA LEU A 158 12.27 -1.50 -0.64
C LEU A 158 12.79 -1.02 0.70
N ARG A 159 14.08 -0.71 0.77
CA ARG A 159 14.76 -0.21 1.97
C ARG A 159 14.17 1.10 2.50
N LEU A 160 13.61 1.95 1.63
CA LEU A 160 12.94 3.20 2.05
C LEU A 160 11.48 2.98 2.49
N GLY A 161 10.94 1.79 2.19
CA GLY A 161 9.54 1.44 2.37
C GLY A 161 8.60 2.20 1.43
N GLN A 162 7.31 1.90 1.60
CA GLN A 162 6.21 2.45 0.83
C GLN A 162 5.12 2.85 1.81
N VAL A 163 4.58 4.05 1.62
CA VAL A 163 3.33 4.44 2.26
C VAL A 163 2.17 4.22 1.28
N ILE A 164 1.12 3.58 1.79
CA ILE A 164 -0.12 3.30 1.07
C ILE A 164 -1.24 3.92 1.89
N GLU A 165 -2.02 4.76 1.25
CA GLU A 165 -3.17 5.40 1.87
C GLU A 165 -4.43 4.61 1.54
N VAL A 166 -5.14 4.13 2.55
CA VAL A 166 -6.45 3.50 2.37
C VAL A 166 -7.50 4.54 2.74
N GLN A 167 -8.39 4.84 1.79
CA GLN A 167 -9.36 5.92 1.90
C GLN A 167 -10.79 5.41 1.79
N TRP A 168 -11.67 5.86 2.68
CA TRP A 168 -13.12 5.75 2.49
C TRP A 168 -13.72 7.14 2.31
N HIS A 169 -14.47 7.34 1.22
CA HIS A 169 -15.07 8.65 0.90
C HIS A 169 -16.54 8.68 1.32
N LEU A 170 -16.98 9.79 1.92
CA LEU A 170 -18.38 10.02 2.35
C LEU A 170 -19.37 9.92 1.20
N ASN A 171 -18.99 10.49 0.05
CA ASN A 171 -19.82 10.50 -1.15
C ASN A 171 -19.28 9.48 -2.15
N ARG A 172 -20.17 8.72 -2.78
CA ARG A 172 -19.84 7.99 -4.01
C ARG A 172 -19.50 9.01 -5.10
N GLU A 173 -18.48 8.73 -5.91
CA GLU A 173 -18.27 9.52 -7.13
C GLU A 173 -19.55 9.47 -7.99
N PRO A 174 -19.90 10.57 -8.68
CA PRO A 174 -20.92 10.48 -9.72
C PRO A 174 -20.49 9.44 -10.74
N ALA A 175 -21.41 8.51 -11.02
CA ALA A 175 -21.21 7.43 -11.98
C ALA A 175 -20.94 7.95 -13.41
#